data_AF-A0A932M406-F1
#
_entry.id   AF-A0A932M406-F1
#
_cell.length_a   1.000
_cell.length_b   1.000
_cell.length_c   1.000
_cell.angle_alpha   90.00
_cell.angle_beta   90.00
_cell.angle_gamma   90.00
#
_symmetry.space_group_name_H-M   'P 1'
#
loop_
_entity.id
_entity.type
_entity.pdbx_description
1 polymer ?
#
loop_
_entity_poly.entity_id
_entity_poly.type
_entity_poly.pdbx_seq_one_letter_code
_entity_poly.pdbx_strand_id
1 'polypeptide(L)' 'MKRTMIYLPEQTHQGLRKLAFEANTSVAELIRQAIDIIYGEAVADIQDTEEELAKYRAHPESAIDLESYLHQRKVRVST' A
#
# COMPACT_ATOMS: atom_id res chain seq x y z
N MET A 1 -11.51 -11.18 -3.67
CA MET A 1 -11.46 -10.71 -2.26
C MET A 1 -12.05 -11.77 -1.34
N LYS A 2 -11.52 -11.92 -0.12
CA LYS A 2 -12.12 -12.78 0.92
C LYS A 2 -13.30 -12.03 1.56
N ARG A 3 -14.39 -12.74 1.85
CA ARG A 3 -15.55 -12.18 2.57
C ARG A 3 -15.21 -12.07 4.06
N THR A 4 -15.28 -10.86 4.60
CA THR A 4 -14.97 -10.59 6.01
C THR A 4 -16.20 -10.04 6.70
N MET A 5 -16.53 -10.60 7.86
CA MET A 5 -17.57 -10.07 8.75
C MET A 5 -16.89 -9.19 9.79
N ILE A 6 -17.32 -7.94 9.90
CA ILE A 6 -16.82 -6.99 10.90
C ILE A 6 -17.96 -6.55 11.79
N TYR A 7 -17.66 -6.31 13.06
CA TYR A 7 -18.60 -5.66 13.96
C TYR A 7 -18.55 -4.15 13.73
N LEU A 8 -19.72 -3.52 13.62
CA LEU A 8 -19.87 -2.07 13.57
C LEU A 8 -20.87 -1.66 14.65
N PRO A 9 -20.59 -0.62 15.45
CA PRO A 9 -21.58 -0.02 16.31
C PRO A 9 -22.83 0.39 15.50
N GLU A 10 -24.02 0.20 16.06
CA GLU A 10 -25.28 0.44 15.35
C GLU A 10 -25.35 1.85 14.75
N GLN A 11 -24.91 2.86 15.51
CA GLN A 11 -24.86 4.25 15.03
C GLN A 11 -23.96 4.41 13.79
N THR A 12 -22.79 3.77 13.78
CA THR A 12 -21.86 3.78 12.65
C THR A 12 -22.48 3.08 11.44
N HIS A 13 -23.11 1.93 11.66
CA HIS A 13 -23.77 1.16 10.61
C HIS A 13 -24.93 1.95 9.96
N GLN A 14 -25.76 2.63 10.76
CA GLN A 14 -26.83 3.48 10.25
C GLN A 14 -26.30 4.66 9.44
N GLY A 15 -25.24 5.32 9.92
CA GLY A 15 -24.57 6.40 9.19
C GLY A 15 -24.04 5.92 7.83
N LEU A 16 -23.36 4.77 7.80
CA LEU A 16 -22.85 4.17 6.57
C LEU A 16 -23.97 3.78 5.59
N ARG A 17 -25.09 3.25 6.08
CA ARG A 17 -26.25 2.93 5.23
C ARG A 17 -26.83 4.17 4.56
N LYS A 18 -26.95 5.28 5.30
CA LYS A 18 -27.43 6.55 4.75
C LYS A 18 -26.48 7.07 3.67
N LEU A 19 -25.18 7.10 3.94
CA LEU A 19 -24.16 7.51 2.98
C LEU A 19 -24.16 6.64 1.73
N ALA A 20 -24.29 5.32 1.89
CA ALA A 20 -24.33 4.39 0.77
C ALA A 20 -25.53 4.64 -0.15
N PHE A 21 -26.70 4.92 0.45
CA PHE A 21 -27.90 5.30 -0.29
C PHE A 21 -27.71 6.62 -1.06
N GLU A 22 -27.19 7.65 -0.41
CA GLU A 22 -26.94 8.97 -1.02
C GLU A 22 -25.93 8.90 -2.17
N ALA A 23 -24.89 8.07 -2.04
CA ALA A 23 -23.85 7.88 -3.05
C ALA A 23 -24.19 6.79 -4.09
N ASN A 24 -25.41 6.22 -4.06
CA ASN A 24 -25.85 5.13 -4.94
C ASN A 24 -24.84 3.96 -5.01
N THR A 25 -24.34 3.55 -3.85
CA THR A 25 -23.34 2.50 -3.70
C THR A 25 -23.69 1.57 -2.54
N SER A 26 -22.83 0.59 -2.24
CA SER A 26 -22.99 -0.31 -1.09
C SER A 26 -22.12 0.12 0.09
N VAL A 27 -22.53 -0.21 1.31
CA VAL A 27 -21.70 0.00 2.53
C VAL A 27 -20.33 -0.69 2.38
N ALA A 28 -20.30 -1.88 1.79
CA ALA A 28 -19.06 -2.60 1.55
C ALA A 28 -18.13 -1.85 0.59
N GLU A 29 -18.69 -1.17 -0.42
CA GLU A 29 -17.92 -0.37 -1.36
C GLU A 29 -17.40 0.92 -0.75
N LEU A 30 -18.20 1.60 0.08
CA LEU A 30 -17.71 2.75 0.85
C LEU A 30 -16.52 2.37 1.74
N ILE A 31 -16.60 1.23 2.42
CA ILE A 31 -15.51 0.74 3.27
C ILE A 31 -14.27 0.42 2.42
N ARG A 32 -14.44 -0.20 1.25
CA ARG A 32 -13.32 -0.47 0.33
C ARG A 32 -12.64 0.81 -0.12
N GLN A 33 -13.42 1.79 -0.59
CA GLN A 33 -12.89 3.08 -1.03
C GLN A 33 -12.15 3.80 0.10
N ALA A 34 -12.70 3.79 1.31
CA ALA A 34 -12.03 4.38 2.48
C ALA A 34 -10.70 3.67 2.79
N ILE A 35 -10.67 2.34 2.73
CA ILE A 35 -9.43 1.56 2.93
C ILE A 35 -8.41 1.89 1.84
N ASP A 36 -8.84 1.95 0.58
CA ASP A 36 -7.96 2.22 -0.55
C ASP A 36 -7.35 3.64 -0.47
N ILE A 37 -8.16 4.62 -0.05
CA ILE A 37 -7.69 6.00 0.18
C ILE A 37 -6.66 6.07 1.33
N ILE A 38 -6.88 5.35 2.42
CA ILE A 38 -6.04 5.47 3.62
C ILE A 38 -4.78 4.60 3.51
N TYR A 39 -4.90 3.43 2.90
CA TYR A 39 -3.87 2.39 2.94
C TYR A 39 -3.37 1.97 1.56
N GLY A 40 -3.97 2.42 0.46
CA GLY A 40 -3.62 1.98 -0.89
C GLY A 40 -2.15 2.23 -1.23
N GLU A 41 -1.65 3.43 -0.93
CA GLU A 41 -0.23 3.78 -1.10
C GLU A 41 0.68 2.88 -0.25
N ALA A 42 0.40 2.76 1.05
CA ALA A 42 1.21 1.93 1.94
C ALA A 42 1.21 0.44 1.52
N VAL A 43 0.08 -0.07 1.01
CA VAL A 43 -0.01 -1.44 0.49
C VAL A 43 0.82 -1.58 -0.79
N ALA A 44 0.78 -0.59 -1.69
CA ALA A 44 1.60 -0.58 -2.90
C ALA A 44 3.10 -0.53 -2.56
N ASP A 45 3.51 0.37 -1.67
CA ASP A 45 4.91 0.49 -1.22
C ASP A 45 5.44 -0.82 -0.62
N ILE A 46 4.61 -1.50 0.20
CA ILE A 46 4.96 -2.80 0.76
C ILE A 46 5.12 -3.84 -0.35
N GLN A 47 4.22 -3.89 -1.32
CA GLN A 47 4.30 -4.83 -2.44
C GLN A 47 5.54 -4.60 -3.29
N ASP A 48 5.83 -3.35 -3.64
CA ASP A 48 7.01 -2.96 -4.41
C ASP A 48 8.30 -3.34 -3.66
N THR A 49 8.34 -3.08 -2.35
CA THR A 49 9.47 -3.44 -1.49
C THR A 49 9.65 -4.96 -1.40
N GLU A 50 8.58 -5.71 -1.23
CA GLU A 50 8.62 -7.18 -1.18
C GLU A 50 9.10 -7.77 -2.51
N GLU A 51 8.68 -7.21 -3.64
CA GLU A 51 9.11 -7.64 -4.97
C GLU A 51 10.61 -7.38 -5.17
N GLU A 52 11.09 -6.16 -4.87
CA GLU A 52 12.51 -5.82 -5.00
C GLU A 52 13.38 -6.65 -4.06
N LEU A 53 12.91 -6.91 -2.83
CA LEU A 53 13.60 -7.77 -1.89
C LEU A 53 13.66 -9.23 -2.39
N ALA A 54 12.60 -9.72 -3.02
CA ALA A 54 12.57 -11.05 -3.61
C ALA A 54 13.57 -11.16 -4.78
N LYS A 55 13.65 -10.14 -5.65
CA LYS A 55 14.63 -10.06 -6.74
C LYS A 55 16.06 -10.11 -6.19
N TYR A 56 16.37 -9.29 -5.19
CA TYR A 56 17.68 -9.29 -4.55
C TYR A 56 18.01 -10.64 -3.88
N ARG A 57 17.04 -11.27 -3.21
CA ARG A 57 17.26 -12.60 -2.59
C ARG A 57 17.55 -13.69 -3.63
N ALA A 58 16.91 -13.63 -4.79
CA ALA A 58 17.15 -14.55 -5.89
C ALA A 58 18.50 -14.29 -6.58
N HIS A 59 18.88 -13.01 -6.70
CA HIS A 59 20.08 -12.55 -7.39
C HIS A 59 20.83 -11.49 -6.56
N PRO A 60 21.55 -11.88 -5.49
CA PRO A 60 22.26 -10.91 -4.66
C PRO A 60 23.32 -10.10 -5.42
N GLU A 61 23.86 -10.67 -6.49
CA GLU A 61 24.81 -10.05 -7.42
C GLU A 61 24.21 -8.88 -8.21
N SER A 62 22.88 -8.71 -8.23
CA SER A 62 22.23 -7.57 -8.88
C SER A 62 22.42 -6.27 -8.10
N ALA A 63 22.81 -6.33 -6.83
CA ALA A 63 23.12 -5.16 -6.03
C ALA A 63 24.50 -4.60 -6.38
N ILE A 64 24.61 -3.28 -6.35
CA ILE A 64 25.87 -2.55 -6.50
C ILE A 64 26.32 -2.04 -5.14
N ASP A 65 27.62 -2.12 -4.85
CA ASP A 65 28.17 -1.49 -3.65
C ASP A 65 28.17 0.04 -3.77
N LEU A 66 28.19 0.72 -2.63
CA LEU A 66 28.09 2.17 -2.56
C LEU A 66 29.24 2.87 -3.31
N GLU A 67 30.47 2.37 -3.20
CA GLU A 67 31.64 2.98 -3.84
C GLU A 67 31.55 2.90 -5.36
N SER A 68 31.18 1.72 -5.89
CA SER A 68 30.93 1.52 -7.32
C SER A 68 29.82 2.43 -7.84
N TYR A 69 28.73 2.59 -7.08
CA TYR A 69 27.63 3.50 -7.45
C TYR A 69 28.07 4.97 -7.50
N LEU A 70 28.81 5.44 -6.49
CA LEU A 70 29.32 6.81 -6.44
C LEU A 70 30.30 7.08 -7.57
N HIS A 71 31.17 6.12 -7.88
CA HIS A 71 32.09 6.20 -9.01
C HIS A 71 31.35 6.33 -10.35
N GLN A 72 30.30 5.53 -10.57
CA GLN A 72 29.47 5.59 -11.78
C GLN A 72 28.74 6.92 -11.92
N ARG A 73 28.19 7.47 -10.83
CA ARG A 73 27.43 8.72 -10.86
C ARG A 73 28.28 9.99 -10.86
N LYS A 74 29.60 9.89 -10.67
CA LYS A 74 30.50 11.05 -10.45
C LYS A 74 30.04 11.97 -9.30
N VAL A 75 29.25 11.44 -8.37
CA VAL A 75 28.73 12.17 -7.21
C VAL A 75 29.65 11.86 -6.04
N ARG A 76 30.15 12.90 -5.37
CA ARG A 76 30.84 12.77 -4.08
C ARG A 76 29.85 13.14 -2.98
N VAL A 77 29.69 12.28 -1.99
CA VAL A 77 28.99 12.64 -0.75
C VAL A 77 30.01 13.37 0.12
N SER A 78 29.80 14.66 0.37
CA SER A 78 30.61 15.40 1.34
C SER A 78 30.26 14.91 2.73
N THR A 79 31.25 14.38 3.45
CA THR A 79 31.16 13.98 4.86
C THR A 79 30.97 15.18 5.77
#